data_AF-A0A7U3V037-F1
#
_entry.id   AF-A0A7U3V037-F1
#
_cell.length_a   1.000
_cell.length_b   1.000
_cell.length_c   1.000
_cell.angle_alpha   90.00
_cell.angle_beta   90.00
_cell.angle_gamma   90.00
#
_symmetry.space_group_name_H-M   'P 1'
#
loop_
_entity.id
_entity.type
_entity.pdbx_description
1 polymer ?
#
loop_
_entity_poly.entity_id
_entity_poly.type
_entity_poly.pdbx_seq_one_letter_code
_entity_poly.pdbx_strand_id
1 'polypeptide(L)'
;MGRDNFVDGRAIGDFTATWRRVEDWLRVHAPEDFAALRGPASARDIAAVAEDFPPHPFLVALLSAHDGSELSSGAELLPRYGLLPAARMAGWRAAGAGCPEAEWWVPFAATSTGEYLVVDHRQGPGYGAVLRFDPESGAGGERCWHDLLALVAELADVLESGEPLRMPGAAAHRPCAGGQLGWEIVPSPEVPAVWLREVWRDAEKRLLRAAPAACASLRPPARPQEIRSAETPDPFHAHLRAFLLLHDGADGPDGFEVFPGGYRPYGCAELCAARASVKAAVPDTAIRVRVRTGTKTAGGRESAVERAHGHGEASSSPADLPPVPTSWLPFAVSREGAELLLCQEQGESYGAVLAWDQVARDYRTVHPDLAALCERVGR
;
A
#
# COMPACT_ATOMS: atom_id res chain seq x y z
N MET A 1 -14.64 -30.98 28.35
CA MET A 1 -15.24 -29.95 29.23
C MET A 1 -15.11 -28.62 28.50
N GLY A 2 -16.06 -28.33 27.61
CA GLY A 2 -16.09 -27.07 26.86
C GLY A 2 -16.67 -25.97 27.74
N ARG A 3 -15.96 -24.85 27.86
CA ARG A 3 -16.65 -23.58 28.16
C ARG A 3 -17.38 -23.23 26.88
N ASP A 4 -18.70 -23.11 26.94
CA ASP A 4 -19.48 -22.60 25.83
C ASP A 4 -18.92 -21.22 25.46
N ASN A 5 -18.55 -21.04 24.19
CA ASN A 5 -18.13 -19.75 23.61
C ASN A 5 -19.37 -18.85 23.44
N PHE A 6 -20.10 -18.62 24.53
CA PHE A 6 -21.32 -17.83 24.54
C PHE A 6 -20.94 -16.36 24.71
N VAL A 7 -21.16 -15.55 23.66
CA VAL A 7 -21.13 -14.10 23.78
C VAL A 7 -22.34 -13.70 24.63
N ASP A 8 -22.13 -13.06 25.78
CA ASP A 8 -23.23 -12.67 26.65
C ASP A 8 -24.05 -11.50 26.06
N GLY A 9 -25.27 -11.30 26.57
CA GLY A 9 -26.15 -10.24 26.09
C GLY A 9 -25.62 -8.81 26.35
N ARG A 10 -24.70 -8.63 27.30
CA ARG A 10 -24.08 -7.33 27.55
C ARG A 10 -23.12 -6.99 26.41
N ALA A 11 -22.29 -7.94 25.99
CA ALA A 11 -21.34 -7.74 24.90
C ALA A 11 -22.04 -7.39 23.57
N ILE A 12 -23.20 -7.99 23.28
CA ILE A 12 -24.02 -7.61 22.11
C ILE A 12 -24.57 -6.17 22.25
N GLY A 13 -24.97 -5.78 23.46
CA GLY A 13 -25.38 -4.41 23.76
C GLY A 13 -24.24 -3.40 23.53
N ASP A 14 -23.03 -3.72 24.01
CA ASP A 14 -21.82 -2.91 23.82
C ASP A 14 -21.44 -2.79 22.34
N PHE A 15 -21.54 -3.88 21.58
CA PHE A 15 -21.37 -3.87 20.13
C PHE A 15 -22.36 -2.93 19.45
N THR A 16 -23.65 -3.06 19.76
CA THR A 16 -24.70 -2.24 19.15
C THR A 16 -24.51 -0.75 19.48
N ALA A 17 -24.13 -0.43 20.72
CA ALA A 17 -23.85 0.94 21.14
C ALA A 17 -22.61 1.52 20.43
N THR A 18 -21.57 0.71 20.26
CA THR A 18 -20.34 1.11 19.57
C THR A 18 -20.57 1.31 18.08
N TRP A 19 -21.34 0.43 17.43
CA TRP A 19 -21.71 0.59 16.03
C TRP A 19 -22.51 1.87 15.78
N ARG A 20 -23.42 2.24 16.69
CA ARG A 20 -24.15 3.52 16.59
C ARG A 20 -23.26 4.74 16.60
N ARG A 21 -22.12 4.70 17.32
CA ARG A 21 -21.13 5.81 17.28
C ARG A 21 -20.56 5.97 15.87
N VAL A 22 -20.25 4.86 15.20
CA VAL A 22 -19.80 4.86 13.80
C VAL A 22 -20.89 5.44 12.90
N GLU A 23 -22.13 4.97 13.02
CA GLU A 23 -23.27 5.50 12.23
C GLU A 23 -23.50 7.00 12.45
N ASP A 24 -23.46 7.45 13.70
CA ASP A 24 -23.66 8.86 14.07
C ASP A 24 -22.55 9.74 13.50
N TRP A 25 -21.30 9.27 13.55
CA TRP A 25 -20.18 9.97 12.94
C TRP A 25 -20.35 10.07 11.41
N LEU A 26 -20.67 8.97 10.73
CA LEU A 26 -20.85 8.97 9.27
C LEU A 26 -21.98 9.91 8.85
N ARG A 27 -23.11 9.92 9.58
CA ARG A 27 -24.24 10.80 9.27
C ARG A 27 -23.86 12.28 9.27
N VAL A 28 -22.90 12.67 10.10
CA VAL A 28 -22.44 14.06 10.24
C VAL A 28 -21.30 14.38 9.28
N HIS A 29 -20.32 13.48 9.15
CA HIS A 29 -19.05 13.77 8.48
C HIS A 29 -18.93 13.15 7.08
N ALA A 30 -19.60 12.02 6.84
CA ALA A 30 -19.56 11.25 5.60
C ALA A 30 -20.98 10.80 5.19
N PRO A 31 -21.92 11.75 4.97
CA PRO A 31 -23.33 11.44 4.75
C PRO A 31 -23.58 10.59 3.50
N GLU A 32 -22.70 10.66 2.48
CA GLU A 32 -22.81 9.83 1.28
C GLU A 32 -22.52 8.36 1.60
N ASP A 33 -21.52 8.05 2.43
CA ASP A 33 -21.24 6.68 2.87
C ASP A 33 -22.32 6.14 3.79
N PHE A 34 -22.84 6.98 4.69
CA PHE A 34 -23.99 6.60 5.50
C PHE A 34 -25.20 6.23 4.62
N ALA A 35 -25.46 7.00 3.55
CA ALA A 35 -26.54 6.71 2.61
C ALA A 35 -26.27 5.47 1.75
N ALA A 36 -25.01 5.10 1.54
CA ALA A 36 -24.61 3.89 0.82
C ALA A 36 -24.72 2.61 1.68
N LEU A 37 -24.82 2.73 3.01
CA LEU A 37 -25.13 1.58 3.87
C LEU A 37 -26.54 1.08 3.59
N ARG A 38 -26.65 -0.22 3.33
CA ARG A 38 -27.94 -0.85 3.09
C ARG A 38 -28.73 -0.94 4.38
N GLY A 39 -30.05 -1.04 4.27
CA GLY A 39 -30.89 -1.37 5.44
C GLY A 39 -30.55 -2.76 6.02
N PRO A 40 -31.16 -3.13 7.15
CA PRO A 40 -30.95 -4.43 7.79
C PRO A 40 -31.11 -5.63 6.85
N ALA A 41 -30.25 -6.62 6.98
CA ALA A 41 -30.39 -7.91 6.31
C ALA A 41 -31.61 -8.67 6.88
N SER A 42 -32.27 -9.46 6.04
CA SER A 42 -33.37 -10.30 6.52
C SER A 42 -32.85 -11.43 7.41
N ALA A 43 -33.66 -11.89 8.36
CA ALA A 43 -33.30 -13.04 9.20
C ALA A 43 -32.97 -14.30 8.36
N ARG A 44 -33.61 -14.44 7.19
CA ARG A 44 -33.33 -15.52 6.25
C ARG A 44 -31.93 -15.37 5.65
N ASP A 45 -31.54 -14.18 5.24
CA ASP A 45 -30.22 -13.94 4.63
C ASP A 45 -29.11 -14.11 5.67
N ILE A 46 -29.31 -13.61 6.89
CA ILE A 46 -28.39 -13.81 8.02
C ILE A 46 -28.19 -15.30 8.31
N ALA A 47 -29.27 -16.08 8.34
CA ALA A 47 -29.19 -17.53 8.56
C ALA A 47 -28.44 -18.26 7.44
N ALA A 48 -28.40 -17.71 6.22
CA ALA A 48 -27.71 -18.30 5.08
C ALA A 48 -26.19 -17.98 5.05
N VAL A 49 -25.73 -16.98 5.80
CA VAL A 49 -24.31 -16.54 5.81
C VAL A 49 -23.35 -17.65 6.21
N ALA A 50 -23.77 -18.53 7.10
CA ALA A 50 -23.01 -19.68 7.55
C ALA A 50 -23.95 -20.89 7.64
N GLU A 51 -24.22 -21.52 6.50
CA GLU A 51 -25.18 -22.63 6.42
C GLU A 51 -24.81 -23.81 7.34
N ASP A 52 -23.50 -24.08 7.48
CA ASP A 52 -22.98 -25.23 8.22
C ASP A 52 -22.80 -24.97 9.73
N PHE A 53 -22.83 -23.72 10.19
CA PHE A 53 -22.62 -23.33 11.59
C PHE A 53 -23.29 -21.99 11.93
N PRO A 54 -23.79 -21.77 13.15
CA PRO A 54 -24.44 -20.52 13.51
C PRO A 54 -23.48 -19.32 13.33
N PRO A 55 -23.90 -18.23 12.66
CA PRO A 55 -23.10 -17.03 12.54
C PRO A 55 -22.75 -16.42 13.91
N HIS A 56 -21.56 -15.84 14.01
CA HIS A 56 -21.10 -15.18 15.23
C HIS A 56 -22.08 -14.07 15.67
N PRO A 57 -22.43 -13.94 16.97
CA PRO A 57 -23.43 -12.97 17.42
C PRO A 57 -23.14 -11.50 17.05
N PHE A 58 -21.87 -11.07 17.03
CA PHE A 58 -21.53 -9.73 16.55
C PHE A 58 -21.74 -9.54 15.04
N LEU A 59 -21.52 -10.59 14.24
CA LEU A 59 -21.80 -10.53 12.80
C LEU A 59 -23.31 -10.45 12.55
N VAL A 60 -24.11 -11.21 13.32
CA VAL A 60 -25.57 -11.09 13.32
C VAL A 60 -26.00 -9.68 13.69
N ALA A 61 -25.42 -9.08 14.73
CA ALA A 61 -25.73 -7.72 15.15
C ALA A 61 -25.39 -6.69 14.06
N LEU A 62 -24.22 -6.82 13.42
CA LEU A 62 -23.81 -5.96 12.30
C LEU A 62 -24.80 -6.04 11.13
N LEU A 63 -25.12 -7.26 10.68
CA LEU A 63 -26.07 -7.49 9.58
C LEU A 63 -27.50 -7.06 9.92
N SER A 64 -27.88 -7.13 11.18
CA SER A 64 -29.18 -6.64 11.66
C SER A 64 -29.25 -5.11 11.67
N ALA A 65 -28.11 -4.41 11.63
CA ALA A 65 -28.07 -2.96 11.41
C ALA A 65 -28.01 -2.62 9.92
N HIS A 66 -27.09 -3.25 9.17
CA HIS A 66 -26.90 -3.00 7.74
C HIS A 66 -26.50 -4.27 6.97
N ASP A 67 -27.15 -4.50 5.82
CA ASP A 67 -26.79 -5.56 4.86
C ASP A 67 -25.59 -5.15 3.97
N GLY A 68 -24.51 -4.72 4.62
CA GLY A 68 -23.31 -4.21 3.96
C GLY A 68 -23.53 -2.92 3.17
N SER A 69 -22.74 -2.76 2.12
CA SER A 69 -22.70 -1.57 1.27
C SER A 69 -22.54 -1.97 -0.21
N GLU A 70 -22.75 -1.04 -1.13
CA GLU A 70 -22.36 -1.30 -2.53
C GLU A 70 -20.86 -1.09 -2.69
N LEU A 71 -20.12 -2.17 -3.01
CA LEU A 71 -18.67 -2.12 -3.26
C LEU A 71 -18.27 -1.08 -4.33
N SER A 72 -19.20 -0.72 -5.23
CA SER A 72 -19.01 0.28 -6.27
C SER A 72 -19.35 1.71 -5.84
N SER A 73 -19.97 1.93 -4.68
CA SER A 73 -20.46 3.25 -4.25
C SER A 73 -19.51 4.00 -3.30
N GLY A 74 -18.32 3.45 -3.01
CA GLY A 74 -17.27 4.17 -2.27
C GLY A 74 -17.32 4.10 -0.74
N ALA A 75 -18.26 3.35 -0.15
CA ALA A 75 -18.37 3.17 1.29
C ALA A 75 -17.31 2.20 1.87
N GLU A 76 -16.05 2.63 1.78
CA GLU A 76 -14.92 1.97 2.42
C GLU A 76 -14.88 2.34 3.91
N LEU A 77 -15.75 1.69 4.70
CA LEU A 77 -15.84 1.88 6.15
C LEU A 77 -14.54 1.59 6.90
N LEU A 78 -13.70 0.74 6.33
CA LEU A 78 -12.33 0.49 6.74
C LEU A 78 -11.43 0.78 5.53
N PRO A 79 -10.13 1.11 5.73
CA PRO A 79 -9.24 1.42 4.62
C PRO A 79 -9.28 0.35 3.53
N ARG A 80 -9.84 0.70 2.35
CA ARG A 80 -10.01 -0.18 1.18
C ARG A 80 -11.07 -1.28 1.29
N TYR A 81 -11.72 -1.44 2.44
CA TYR A 81 -12.66 -2.53 2.68
C TYR A 81 -14.09 -2.01 2.73
N GLY A 82 -14.92 -2.48 1.80
CA GLY A 82 -16.37 -2.31 1.84
C GLY A 82 -17.04 -3.47 2.57
N LEU A 83 -18.11 -3.19 3.34
CA LEU A 83 -18.89 -4.24 3.98
C LEU A 83 -19.64 -5.06 2.93
N LEU A 84 -19.52 -6.38 3.02
CA LEU A 84 -20.21 -7.31 2.14
C LEU A 84 -21.69 -7.43 2.53
N PRO A 85 -22.62 -7.55 1.56
CA PRO A 85 -23.98 -7.99 1.83
C PRO A 85 -24.03 -9.46 2.24
N ALA A 86 -24.99 -9.85 3.09
CA ALA A 86 -25.21 -11.22 3.56
C ALA A 86 -25.31 -12.23 2.41
N ALA A 87 -25.97 -11.86 1.30
CA ALA A 87 -26.07 -12.70 0.10
C ALA A 87 -24.69 -13.03 -0.52
N ARG A 88 -23.73 -12.10 -0.45
CA ARG A 88 -22.34 -12.33 -0.90
C ARG A 88 -21.58 -13.22 0.08
N MET A 89 -21.81 -13.05 1.38
CA MET A 89 -21.19 -13.90 2.40
C MET A 89 -21.67 -15.36 2.28
N ALA A 90 -22.98 -15.59 2.10
CA ALA A 90 -23.58 -16.92 1.95
C ALA A 90 -23.05 -17.70 0.74
N GLY A 91 -22.79 -16.99 -0.36
CA GLY A 91 -22.23 -17.56 -1.59
C GLY A 91 -20.72 -17.84 -1.51
N TRP A 92 -20.06 -17.45 -0.42
CA TRP A 92 -18.63 -17.65 -0.28
C TRP A 92 -18.30 -19.14 -0.11
N ARG A 93 -17.25 -19.57 -0.80
CA ARG A 93 -16.63 -20.88 -0.65
C ARG A 93 -15.13 -20.65 -0.67
N ALA A 94 -14.44 -21.05 0.39
CA ALA A 94 -12.97 -21.05 0.45
C ALA A 94 -12.29 -22.01 -0.55
N ALA A 95 -13.04 -22.62 -1.47
CA ALA A 95 -12.55 -23.62 -2.40
C ALA A 95 -11.44 -23.02 -3.28
N GLY A 96 -10.21 -23.42 -3.01
CA GLY A 96 -9.00 -22.91 -3.70
C GLY A 96 -8.02 -22.14 -2.81
N ALA A 97 -8.38 -21.83 -1.56
CA ALA A 97 -7.53 -21.05 -0.64
C ALA A 97 -6.23 -21.76 -0.18
N GLY A 98 -6.08 -23.07 -0.45
CA GLY A 98 -4.95 -23.86 0.07
C GLY A 98 -4.91 -24.00 1.60
N CYS A 99 -5.91 -23.47 2.31
CA CYS A 99 -6.02 -23.42 3.76
C CYS A 99 -7.28 -24.17 4.21
N PRO A 100 -7.15 -25.36 4.82
CA PRO A 100 -8.30 -26.14 5.32
C PRO A 100 -9.15 -25.37 6.32
N GLU A 101 -8.53 -24.51 7.14
CA GLU A 101 -9.19 -23.72 8.18
C GLU A 101 -10.20 -22.71 7.62
N ALA A 102 -10.04 -22.30 6.36
CA ALA A 102 -10.90 -21.34 5.72
C ALA A 102 -12.35 -21.84 5.59
N GLU A 103 -12.63 -23.13 5.72
CA GLU A 103 -14.02 -23.65 5.77
C GLU A 103 -14.84 -23.06 6.93
N TRP A 104 -14.19 -22.58 7.99
CA TRP A 104 -14.83 -21.99 9.18
C TRP A 104 -14.83 -20.47 9.17
N TRP A 105 -14.40 -19.84 8.09
CA TRP A 105 -14.29 -18.39 8.01
C TRP A 105 -15.50 -17.81 7.30
N VAL A 106 -15.97 -16.66 7.76
CA VAL A 106 -17.06 -15.95 7.09
C VAL A 106 -16.56 -14.57 6.71
N PRO A 107 -16.45 -14.24 5.40
CA PRO A 107 -16.05 -12.90 5.00
C PRO A 107 -17.15 -11.90 5.34
N PHE A 108 -16.78 -10.75 5.88
CA PHE A 108 -17.73 -9.66 6.15
C PHE A 108 -17.34 -8.35 5.47
N ALA A 109 -16.09 -8.22 5.03
CA ALA A 109 -15.64 -7.08 4.24
C ALA A 109 -14.66 -7.54 3.16
N ALA A 110 -14.61 -6.81 2.05
CA ALA A 110 -13.72 -7.10 0.94
C ALA A 110 -13.15 -5.82 0.31
N THR A 111 -11.94 -5.93 -0.24
CA THR A 111 -11.38 -4.91 -1.11
C THR A 111 -11.80 -5.12 -2.56
N SER A 112 -11.64 -4.10 -3.39
CA SER A 112 -11.83 -4.21 -4.84
C SER A 112 -10.81 -5.15 -5.52
N THR A 113 -9.72 -5.50 -4.83
CA THR A 113 -8.67 -6.40 -5.30
C THR A 113 -8.85 -7.85 -4.83
N GLY A 114 -9.92 -8.15 -4.07
CA GLY A 114 -10.20 -9.51 -3.63
C GLY A 114 -9.54 -9.94 -2.31
N GLU A 115 -8.97 -9.01 -1.53
CA GLU A 115 -8.61 -9.28 -0.14
C GLU A 115 -9.87 -9.25 0.73
N TYR A 116 -9.92 -10.09 1.77
CA TYR A 116 -11.07 -10.20 2.67
C TYR A 116 -10.68 -9.98 4.13
N LEU A 117 -11.59 -9.36 4.89
CA LEU A 117 -11.68 -9.56 6.33
C LEU A 117 -12.71 -10.63 6.63
N VAL A 118 -12.31 -11.61 7.44
CA VAL A 118 -13.13 -12.76 7.79
C VAL A 118 -13.28 -12.88 9.30
N VAL A 119 -14.42 -13.43 9.76
CA VAL A 119 -14.64 -13.84 11.14
C VAL A 119 -14.38 -15.33 11.27
N ASP A 120 -13.49 -15.72 12.18
CA ASP A 120 -13.15 -17.11 12.47
C ASP A 120 -14.23 -17.78 13.32
N HIS A 121 -14.92 -18.80 12.80
CA HIS A 121 -15.94 -19.56 13.53
C HIS A 121 -15.41 -20.88 14.09
N ARG A 122 -14.10 -21.14 14.02
CA ARG A 122 -13.52 -22.33 14.67
C ARG A 122 -13.72 -22.27 16.17
N GLN A 123 -14.17 -23.37 16.74
CA GLN A 123 -14.31 -23.49 18.19
C GLN A 123 -12.94 -23.37 18.88
N GLY A 124 -12.85 -22.52 19.89
CA GLY A 124 -11.66 -22.35 20.72
C GLY A 124 -11.25 -20.88 20.89
N PRO A 125 -10.01 -20.60 21.32
CA PRO A 125 -9.53 -19.25 21.63
C PRO A 125 -9.46 -18.27 20.44
N GLY A 126 -9.77 -18.73 19.23
CA GLY A 126 -9.87 -17.91 18.02
C GLY A 126 -11.30 -17.63 17.57
N TYR A 127 -12.31 -18.20 18.22
CA TYR A 127 -13.71 -17.99 17.86
C TYR A 127 -14.07 -16.50 17.94
N GLY A 128 -14.61 -15.96 16.84
CA GLY A 128 -14.99 -14.56 16.70
C GLY A 128 -13.87 -13.64 16.20
N ALA A 129 -12.62 -14.12 16.14
CA ALA A 129 -11.48 -13.29 15.73
C ALA A 129 -11.61 -12.79 14.29
N VAL A 130 -11.18 -11.55 14.07
CA VAL A 130 -11.13 -10.96 12.73
C VAL A 130 -9.76 -11.23 12.13
N LEU A 131 -9.74 -11.90 11.00
CA LEU A 131 -8.53 -12.27 10.27
C LEU A 131 -8.49 -11.57 8.92
N ARG A 132 -7.28 -11.27 8.44
CA ARG A 132 -7.04 -10.88 7.05
C ARG A 132 -6.74 -12.11 6.21
N PHE A 133 -7.35 -12.17 5.03
CA PHE A 133 -7.21 -13.29 4.11
C PHE A 133 -7.06 -12.79 2.67
N ASP A 134 -5.98 -13.20 1.99
CA ASP A 134 -5.77 -12.96 0.57
C ASP A 134 -5.71 -14.32 -0.16
N PRO A 135 -6.73 -14.66 -0.96
CA PRO A 135 -6.77 -15.92 -1.68
C PRO A 135 -5.71 -16.02 -2.79
N GLU A 136 -5.23 -14.90 -3.34
CA GLU A 136 -4.29 -14.91 -4.47
C GLU A 136 -2.86 -15.21 -4.04
N SER A 137 -2.43 -14.65 -2.90
CA SER A 137 -1.10 -14.93 -2.35
C SER A 137 -1.01 -16.24 -1.56
N GLY A 138 -2.16 -16.82 -1.20
CA GLY A 138 -2.23 -17.95 -0.26
C GLY A 138 -1.76 -17.60 1.16
N ALA A 139 -1.47 -16.32 1.43
CA ALA A 139 -1.18 -15.81 2.75
C ALA A 139 -2.51 -15.45 3.43
N GLY A 140 -2.80 -16.11 4.56
CA GLY A 140 -4.13 -16.03 5.15
C GLY A 140 -4.19 -16.36 6.62
N GLY A 141 -5.15 -15.77 7.32
CA GLY A 141 -5.43 -16.07 8.72
C GLY A 141 -4.61 -15.25 9.72
N GLU A 142 -3.97 -14.16 9.28
CA GLU A 142 -3.32 -13.23 10.20
C GLU A 142 -4.41 -12.56 11.05
N ARG A 143 -4.31 -12.74 12.37
CA ARG A 143 -5.25 -12.14 13.30
C ARG A 143 -5.01 -10.65 13.37
N CYS A 144 -6.00 -9.88 12.93
CA CYS A 144 -5.97 -8.42 13.00
C CYS A 144 -6.62 -7.92 14.30
N TRP A 145 -7.73 -8.53 14.72
CA TRP A 145 -8.41 -8.20 15.98
C TRP A 145 -8.84 -9.44 16.76
N HIS A 146 -9.05 -9.26 18.06
CA HIS A 146 -9.52 -10.33 18.94
C HIS A 146 -10.93 -10.79 18.58
N ASP A 147 -11.82 -9.85 18.22
CA ASP A 147 -13.17 -10.08 17.75
C ASP A 147 -13.69 -8.87 16.95
N LEU A 148 -14.93 -8.97 16.46
CA LEU A 148 -15.58 -7.88 15.70
C LEU A 148 -15.91 -6.65 16.57
N LEU A 149 -16.10 -6.81 17.88
CA LEU A 149 -16.33 -5.68 18.79
C LEU A 149 -15.05 -4.85 18.93
N ALA A 150 -13.90 -5.49 19.08
CA ALA A 150 -12.61 -4.81 19.13
C ALA A 150 -12.34 -4.01 17.84
N LEU A 151 -12.64 -4.57 16.68
CA LEU A 151 -12.55 -3.85 15.40
C LEU A 151 -13.47 -2.62 15.38
N VAL A 152 -14.75 -2.80 15.73
CA VAL A 152 -15.74 -1.70 15.66
C VAL A 152 -15.45 -0.62 16.70
N ALA A 153 -14.92 -0.99 17.87
CA ALA A 153 -14.47 -0.05 18.89
C ALA A 153 -13.28 0.78 18.41
N GLU A 154 -12.25 0.14 17.86
CA GLU A 154 -11.10 0.86 17.30
C GLU A 154 -11.53 1.78 16.15
N LEU A 155 -12.42 1.31 15.27
CA LEU A 155 -12.97 2.13 14.19
C LEU A 155 -13.71 3.37 14.73
N ALA A 156 -14.59 3.19 15.72
CA ALA A 156 -15.31 4.32 16.33
C ALA A 156 -14.34 5.33 16.95
N ASP A 157 -13.35 4.85 17.71
CA ASP A 157 -12.36 5.71 18.37
C ASP A 157 -11.48 6.45 17.35
N VAL A 158 -11.08 5.80 16.26
CA VAL A 158 -10.32 6.41 15.16
C VAL A 158 -11.13 7.49 14.45
N LEU A 159 -12.39 7.22 14.11
CA LEU A 159 -13.26 8.20 13.46
C LEU A 159 -13.46 9.44 14.33
N GLU A 160 -13.71 9.25 15.63
CA GLU A 160 -13.94 10.36 16.56
C GLU A 160 -12.69 11.18 16.89
N SER A 161 -11.52 10.52 16.99
CA SER A 161 -10.26 11.18 17.36
C SER A 161 -9.47 11.72 16.18
N GLY A 162 -9.65 11.15 14.98
CA GLY A 162 -8.78 11.38 13.83
C GLY A 162 -7.39 10.75 13.96
N GLU A 163 -7.16 9.88 14.95
CA GLU A 163 -5.92 9.12 15.05
C GLU A 163 -5.84 8.03 13.97
N PRO A 164 -4.64 7.55 13.58
CA PRO A 164 -4.52 6.54 12.54
C PRO A 164 -4.99 5.16 13.00
N LEU A 165 -5.85 4.50 12.21
CA LEU A 165 -6.16 3.07 12.32
C LEU A 165 -4.93 2.23 11.97
N ARG A 166 -4.60 1.24 12.79
CA ARG A 166 -3.41 0.41 12.60
C ARG A 166 -3.79 -1.06 12.45
N MET A 167 -3.89 -1.51 11.21
CA MET A 167 -4.05 -2.92 10.92
C MET A 167 -2.70 -3.63 10.92
N PRO A 168 -2.54 -4.78 11.59
CA PRO A 168 -1.32 -5.57 11.53
C PRO A 168 -0.89 -5.87 10.09
N GLY A 169 0.39 -5.61 9.81
CA GLY A 169 0.96 -5.80 8.48
C GLY A 169 0.36 -4.91 7.37
N ALA A 170 -0.28 -3.79 7.71
CA ALA A 170 -0.74 -2.77 6.75
C ALA A 170 -0.23 -1.37 7.16
N ALA A 171 -0.34 -0.40 6.25
CA ALA A 171 -0.04 0.99 6.58
C ALA A 171 -1.08 1.52 7.58
N ALA A 172 -0.67 2.49 8.40
CA ALA A 172 -1.61 3.21 9.24
C ALA A 172 -2.44 4.15 8.37
N HIS A 173 -3.73 4.29 8.64
CA HIS A 173 -4.64 5.14 7.85
C HIS A 173 -5.39 6.09 8.76
N ARG A 174 -5.35 7.37 8.44
CA ARG A 174 -6.11 8.42 9.11
C ARG A 174 -7.43 8.64 8.38
N PRO A 175 -8.57 8.72 9.09
CA PRO A 175 -9.83 9.05 8.45
C PRO A 175 -9.80 10.52 8.01
N CYS A 176 -10.26 10.78 6.80
CA CYS A 176 -10.52 12.13 6.30
C CYS A 176 -11.94 12.17 5.74
N ALA A 177 -12.65 13.27 5.98
CA ALA A 177 -14.06 13.40 5.59
C ALA A 177 -14.31 14.71 4.86
N GLY A 178 -15.05 14.61 3.76
CA GLY A 178 -15.41 15.74 2.89
C GLY A 178 -16.76 15.55 2.19
N GLY A 179 -17.72 14.88 2.85
CA GLY A 179 -18.95 14.37 2.23
C GLY A 179 -18.91 12.86 2.04
N GLN A 180 -17.71 12.34 1.74
CA GLN A 180 -17.36 10.91 1.77
C GLN A 180 -16.19 10.67 2.75
N LEU A 181 -16.13 9.48 3.33
CA LEU A 181 -15.06 8.95 4.14
C LEU A 181 -13.93 8.50 3.21
N GLY A 182 -12.81 9.21 3.30
CA GLY A 182 -11.53 8.78 2.75
C GLY A 182 -10.62 8.28 3.86
N TRP A 183 -9.56 7.60 3.43
CA TRP A 183 -8.48 7.14 4.29
C TRP A 183 -7.17 7.67 3.75
N GLU A 184 -6.58 8.62 4.46
CA GLU A 184 -5.23 9.10 4.16
C GLU A 184 -4.22 8.16 4.78
N ILE A 185 -3.32 7.63 3.97
CA ILE A 185 -2.26 6.78 4.48
C ILE A 185 -1.27 7.63 5.27
N VAL A 186 -0.95 7.19 6.48
CA VAL A 186 0.05 7.82 7.34
C VAL A 186 1.39 7.16 7.06
N PRO A 187 2.40 7.91 6.57
CA PRO A 187 3.73 7.39 6.35
C PRO A 187 4.27 6.77 7.64
N SER A 188 4.65 5.49 7.57
CA SER A 188 5.29 4.81 8.70
C SER A 188 6.74 4.48 8.34
N PRO A 189 7.72 5.02 9.09
CA PRO A 189 9.12 4.64 8.91
C PRO A 189 9.37 3.17 9.34
N GLU A 190 8.43 2.56 10.08
CA GLU A 190 8.58 1.21 10.61
C GLU A 190 8.35 0.12 9.56
N VAL A 191 7.59 0.40 8.49
CA VAL A 191 7.32 -0.57 7.42
C VAL A 191 7.37 0.06 6.01
N PRO A 192 8.57 0.49 5.55
CA PRO A 192 8.73 1.23 4.29
C PRO A 192 8.15 0.49 3.07
N ALA A 193 8.31 -0.84 3.02
CA ALA A 193 7.81 -1.68 1.93
C ALA A 193 6.28 -1.68 1.79
N VAL A 194 5.54 -1.48 2.88
CA VAL A 194 4.07 -1.39 2.82
C VAL A 194 3.66 -0.02 2.29
N TRP A 195 4.31 1.04 2.79
CA TRP A 195 4.03 2.40 2.34
C TRP A 195 4.18 2.56 0.83
N LEU A 196 5.30 2.13 0.27
CA LEU A 196 5.52 2.20 -1.18
C LEU A 196 4.46 1.44 -1.98
N ARG A 197 4.06 0.23 -1.56
CA ARG A 197 3.08 -0.57 -2.30
C ARG A 197 1.75 0.15 -2.46
N GLU A 198 1.33 0.87 -1.42
CA GLU A 198 0.10 1.64 -1.48
C GLU A 198 0.23 2.89 -2.36
N VAL A 199 1.28 3.68 -2.16
CA VAL A 199 1.55 4.86 -3.00
C VAL A 199 1.63 4.47 -4.48
N TRP A 200 2.27 3.34 -4.78
CA TRP A 200 2.40 2.87 -6.15
C TRP A 200 1.08 2.45 -6.77
N ARG A 201 0.15 1.83 -6.02
CA ARG A 201 -1.19 1.48 -6.54
C ARG A 201 -1.95 2.72 -7.03
N ASP A 202 -1.87 3.82 -6.29
CA ASP A 202 -2.51 5.06 -6.70
C ASP A 202 -1.79 5.71 -7.90
N ALA A 203 -0.45 5.68 -7.89
CA ALA A 203 0.38 6.09 -9.02
C ALA A 203 0.06 5.30 -10.29
N GLU A 204 -0.09 3.98 -10.21
CA GLU A 204 -0.39 3.09 -11.33
C GLU A 204 -1.78 3.38 -11.90
N LYS A 205 -2.82 3.53 -11.05
CA LYS A 205 -4.16 3.95 -11.50
C LYS A 205 -4.12 5.28 -12.25
N ARG A 206 -3.29 6.22 -11.79
CA ARG A 206 -3.11 7.52 -12.46
C ARG A 206 -2.36 7.35 -13.78
N LEU A 207 -1.28 6.58 -13.79
CA LEU A 207 -0.47 6.29 -14.97
C LEU A 207 -1.32 5.62 -16.04
N LEU A 208 -2.16 4.64 -15.69
CA LEU A 208 -3.10 4.01 -16.60
C LEU A 208 -4.04 5.02 -17.28
N ARG A 209 -4.50 6.04 -16.55
CA ARG A 209 -5.38 7.08 -17.10
C ARG A 209 -4.64 8.13 -17.93
N ALA A 210 -3.45 8.54 -17.50
CA ALA A 210 -2.71 9.66 -18.09
C ALA A 210 -1.77 9.23 -19.21
N ALA A 211 -1.12 8.08 -19.08
CA ALA A 211 -0.15 7.51 -20.01
C ALA A 211 -0.31 5.98 -20.08
N PRO A 212 -1.40 5.48 -20.72
CA PRO A 212 -1.69 4.04 -20.75
C PRO A 212 -0.59 3.21 -21.42
N ALA A 213 0.14 3.77 -22.39
CA ALA A 213 1.29 3.11 -23.01
C ALA A 213 2.45 2.91 -22.02
N ALA A 214 2.74 3.92 -21.20
CA ALA A 214 3.73 3.82 -20.12
C ALA A 214 3.32 2.78 -19.08
N CYS A 215 2.04 2.78 -18.68
CA CYS A 215 1.51 1.76 -17.77
C CYS A 215 1.62 0.35 -18.36
N ALA A 216 1.30 0.18 -19.64
CA ALA A 216 1.41 -1.12 -20.34
C ALA A 216 2.86 -1.59 -20.54
N SER A 217 3.83 -0.67 -20.42
CA SER A 217 5.25 -0.99 -20.52
C SER A 217 5.85 -1.56 -19.23
N LEU A 218 5.15 -1.45 -18.10
CA LEU A 218 5.58 -2.02 -16.83
C LEU A 218 5.64 -3.54 -16.94
N ARG A 219 6.77 -4.14 -16.54
CA ARG A 219 6.92 -5.59 -16.52
C ARG A 219 6.08 -6.20 -15.39
N PRO A 220 5.70 -7.49 -15.50
CA PRO A 220 5.17 -8.25 -14.38
C PRO A 220 6.11 -8.24 -13.16
N PRO A 221 5.62 -8.58 -11.95
CA PRO A 221 6.43 -8.73 -10.75
C PRO A 221 7.68 -9.60 -10.95
N ALA A 222 8.81 -9.17 -10.39
CA ALA A 222 10.02 -9.97 -10.35
C ALA A 222 9.85 -11.18 -9.44
N ARG A 223 10.46 -12.31 -9.79
CA ARG A 223 10.44 -13.50 -8.92
C ARG A 223 11.31 -13.23 -7.69
N PRO A 224 10.92 -13.72 -6.49
CA PRO A 224 11.74 -13.54 -5.29
C PRO A 224 13.18 -14.05 -5.42
N GLN A 225 13.44 -15.04 -6.28
CA GLN A 225 14.79 -15.53 -6.55
C GLN A 225 15.62 -14.55 -7.38
N GLU A 226 15.02 -13.89 -8.37
CA GLU A 226 15.69 -12.90 -9.23
C GLU A 226 16.10 -11.67 -8.41
N ILE A 227 15.21 -11.21 -7.53
CA ILE A 227 15.50 -10.15 -6.56
C ILE A 227 16.70 -10.54 -5.69
N ARG A 228 16.68 -11.73 -5.08
CA ARG A 228 17.80 -12.21 -4.23
C ARG A 228 19.13 -12.27 -4.98
N SER A 229 19.12 -12.66 -6.24
CA SER A 229 20.32 -12.66 -7.08
C SER A 229 20.84 -11.23 -7.31
N ALA A 230 19.94 -10.26 -7.52
CA ALA A 230 20.29 -8.85 -7.71
C ALA A 230 20.72 -8.14 -6.42
N GLU A 231 20.28 -8.63 -5.26
CA GLU A 231 20.67 -8.17 -3.93
C GLU A 231 22.10 -8.57 -3.53
N THR A 232 22.85 -9.31 -4.36
CA THR A 232 24.21 -9.72 -3.97
C THR A 232 25.23 -8.61 -4.32
N PRO A 233 26.12 -8.17 -3.40
CA PRO A 233 26.33 -8.70 -2.04
C PRO A 233 25.44 -8.09 -0.94
N ASP A 234 24.91 -6.87 -1.12
CA ASP A 234 24.12 -6.19 -0.09
C ASP A 234 22.64 -6.05 -0.46
N PRO A 235 21.72 -6.28 0.49
CA PRO A 235 20.28 -6.25 0.25
C PRO A 235 19.82 -4.88 -0.24
N PHE A 236 18.76 -4.88 -1.06
CA PHE A 236 18.16 -3.64 -1.51
C PHE A 236 17.43 -2.92 -0.37
N HIS A 237 17.35 -1.60 -0.51
CA HIS A 237 16.42 -0.81 0.29
C HIS A 237 15.00 -1.37 0.16
N ALA A 238 14.25 -1.39 1.26
CA ALA A 238 12.92 -2.00 1.34
C ALA A 238 11.93 -1.46 0.29
N HIS A 239 12.02 -0.18 -0.06
CA HIS A 239 11.25 0.40 -1.16
C HIS A 239 11.60 -0.21 -2.53
N LEU A 240 12.87 -0.31 -2.91
CA LEU A 240 13.20 -0.88 -4.22
C LEU A 240 12.77 -2.34 -4.32
N ARG A 241 12.97 -3.11 -3.24
CA ARG A 241 12.50 -4.49 -3.16
C ARG A 241 10.98 -4.58 -3.32
N ALA A 242 10.23 -3.71 -2.64
CA ALA A 242 8.78 -3.66 -2.76
C ALA A 242 8.31 -3.25 -4.15
N PHE A 243 9.01 -2.33 -4.82
CA PHE A 243 8.74 -1.96 -6.21
C PHE A 243 8.94 -3.15 -7.15
N LEU A 244 10.05 -3.90 -7.02
CA LEU A 244 10.34 -5.07 -7.85
C LEU A 244 9.32 -6.20 -7.67
N LEU A 245 8.74 -6.32 -6.48
CA LEU A 245 7.64 -7.25 -6.21
C LEU A 245 6.30 -6.81 -6.84
N LEU A 246 6.22 -5.58 -7.35
CA LEU A 246 5.08 -5.09 -8.13
C LEU A 246 5.39 -5.12 -9.62
N HIS A 247 6.58 -4.66 -10.03
CA HIS A 247 7.02 -4.63 -11.42
C HIS A 247 8.54 -4.83 -11.55
N ASP A 248 8.97 -5.73 -12.43
CA ASP A 248 10.40 -5.94 -12.76
C ASP A 248 10.95 -4.89 -13.75
N GLY A 249 10.73 -3.62 -13.44
CA GLY A 249 11.09 -2.49 -14.30
C GLY A 249 10.07 -2.25 -15.42
N ALA A 250 10.51 -1.61 -16.50
CA ALA A 250 9.68 -1.32 -17.67
C ALA A 250 10.45 -1.53 -18.98
N ASP A 251 9.71 -1.75 -20.06
CA ASP A 251 10.23 -2.03 -21.40
C ASP A 251 9.95 -0.92 -22.41
N GLY A 252 10.70 -0.95 -23.51
CA GLY A 252 10.40 -0.14 -24.69
C GLY A 252 10.53 1.38 -24.50
N PRO A 253 10.14 2.16 -25.53
CA PRO A 253 10.27 3.61 -25.51
C PRO A 253 9.27 4.28 -24.55
N ASP A 254 8.13 3.66 -24.27
CA ASP A 254 7.10 4.22 -23.38
C ASP A 254 7.47 4.03 -21.90
N GLY A 255 8.37 3.10 -21.59
CA GLY A 255 8.89 2.91 -20.24
C GLY A 255 9.59 4.14 -19.66
N PHE A 256 10.09 5.04 -20.50
CA PHE A 256 10.67 6.31 -20.05
C PHE A 256 9.63 7.30 -19.52
N GLU A 257 8.33 7.04 -19.68
CA GLU A 257 7.26 7.89 -19.13
C GLU A 257 6.75 7.39 -17.77
N VAL A 258 7.34 6.32 -17.22
CA VAL A 258 6.92 5.74 -15.94
C VAL A 258 7.28 6.64 -14.75
N PHE A 259 8.52 7.14 -14.69
CA PHE A 259 8.94 8.08 -13.65
C PHE A 259 9.07 9.51 -14.19
N PRO A 260 8.80 10.53 -13.36
CA PRO A 260 8.84 11.93 -13.79
C PRO A 260 10.23 12.31 -14.29
N GLY A 261 10.28 13.10 -15.36
CA GLY A 261 11.55 13.52 -15.97
C GLY A 261 12.09 12.58 -17.04
N GLY A 262 11.28 11.63 -17.53
CA GLY A 262 11.67 10.79 -18.65
C GLY A 262 12.47 9.56 -18.24
N TYR A 263 12.24 9.02 -17.04
CA TYR A 263 13.00 7.91 -16.49
C TYR A 263 12.25 6.57 -16.56
N ARG A 264 12.97 5.53 -16.97
CA ARG A 264 12.52 4.14 -17.01
C ARG A 264 13.10 3.35 -15.84
N PRO A 265 12.29 2.66 -15.02
CA PRO A 265 12.81 1.80 -13.95
C PRO A 265 13.56 0.58 -14.51
N TYR A 266 14.65 0.22 -13.84
CA TYR A 266 15.40 -1.02 -14.10
C TYR A 266 14.68 -2.26 -13.56
N GLY A 267 14.76 -3.35 -14.31
CA GLY A 267 14.49 -4.69 -13.77
C GLY A 267 15.68 -5.30 -13.04
N CYS A 268 15.50 -6.46 -12.42
CA CYS A 268 16.52 -7.16 -11.64
C CYS A 268 17.81 -7.42 -12.44
N ALA A 269 17.69 -7.84 -13.69
CA ALA A 269 18.85 -8.09 -14.56
C ALA A 269 19.65 -6.81 -14.85
N GLU A 270 18.96 -5.69 -15.03
CA GLU A 270 19.57 -4.38 -15.30
C GLU A 270 20.22 -3.82 -14.04
N LEU A 271 19.59 -3.99 -12.88
CA LEU A 271 20.17 -3.65 -11.57
C LEU A 271 21.48 -4.41 -11.31
N CYS A 272 21.53 -5.72 -11.60
CA CYS A 272 22.76 -6.51 -11.52
C CYS A 272 23.88 -5.91 -12.38
N ALA A 273 23.58 -5.59 -13.64
CA ALA A 273 24.54 -5.07 -14.60
C ALA A 273 25.02 -3.65 -14.22
N ALA A 274 24.10 -2.79 -13.78
CA ALA A 274 24.41 -1.43 -13.34
C ALA A 274 25.32 -1.46 -12.10
N ARG A 275 25.03 -2.30 -11.12
CA ARG A 275 25.86 -2.45 -9.91
C ARG A 275 27.27 -2.96 -10.22
N ALA A 276 27.40 -3.92 -11.14
CA ALA A 276 28.69 -4.40 -11.60
C ALA A 276 29.52 -3.29 -12.27
N SER A 277 28.85 -2.43 -13.04
CA SER A 277 29.48 -1.29 -13.73
C SER A 277 29.98 -0.23 -12.73
N VAL A 278 29.16 0.14 -11.73
CA VAL A 278 29.57 1.07 -10.66
C VAL A 278 30.79 0.52 -9.91
N LYS A 279 30.79 -0.78 -9.58
CA LYS A 279 31.91 -1.42 -8.88
C LYS A 279 33.20 -1.43 -9.71
N ALA A 280 33.11 -1.60 -11.02
CA ALA A 280 34.26 -1.59 -11.91
C ALA A 280 34.85 -0.18 -12.13
N ALA A 281 34.02 0.87 -12.00
CA ALA A 281 34.40 2.26 -12.24
C ALA A 281 35.09 2.94 -11.06
N VAL A 282 35.02 2.38 -9.84
CA VAL A 282 35.62 2.99 -8.64
C VAL A 282 37.02 2.40 -8.38
N PRO A 283 38.11 3.14 -8.64
CA PRO A 283 39.43 2.79 -8.10
C PRO A 283 39.43 2.98 -6.58
N ASP A 284 40.23 2.17 -5.87
CA ASP A 284 40.30 1.93 -4.40
C ASP A 284 40.64 3.15 -3.51
N THR A 285 40.06 4.32 -3.82
CA THR A 285 40.29 5.60 -3.16
C THR A 285 38.97 6.07 -2.55
N ALA A 286 38.99 6.32 -1.23
CA ALA A 286 37.83 6.75 -0.46
C ALA A 286 37.31 8.12 -0.95
N ILE A 287 36.33 8.10 -1.85
CA ILE A 287 35.60 9.30 -2.28
C ILE A 287 34.62 9.68 -1.15
N ARG A 288 34.84 10.83 -0.53
CA ARG A 288 33.86 11.43 0.38
C ARG A 288 32.95 12.34 -0.42
N VAL A 289 31.80 11.83 -0.87
CA VAL A 289 30.72 12.68 -1.42
C VAL A 289 29.99 13.35 -0.26
N ARG A 290 29.80 14.67 -0.31
CA ARG A 290 28.99 15.39 0.67
C ARG A 290 27.56 15.49 0.14
N VAL A 291 26.65 14.68 0.64
CA VAL A 291 25.22 14.88 0.38
C VAL A 291 24.81 16.19 1.04
N ARG A 292 24.47 17.20 0.22
CA ARG A 292 23.88 18.45 0.72
C ARG A 292 22.38 18.26 0.86
N THR A 293 21.91 18.05 2.09
CA THR A 293 20.49 18.18 2.42
C THR A 293 20.12 19.66 2.38
N GLY A 294 19.32 20.05 1.38
CA GLY A 294 18.77 21.41 1.32
C GLY A 294 17.78 21.60 2.46
N THR A 295 18.18 22.28 3.53
CA THR A 295 17.26 22.72 4.58
C THR A 295 16.33 23.79 4.00
N LYS A 296 15.04 23.47 3.85
CA LYS A 296 13.98 24.43 3.54
C LYS A 296 13.90 25.46 4.67
N THR A 297 14.37 26.68 4.44
CA THR A 297 14.00 27.83 5.28
C THR A 297 12.56 28.23 4.99
N ALA A 298 11.74 28.29 6.04
CA ALA A 298 10.36 28.71 5.98
C ALA A 298 10.28 30.22 5.64
N GLY A 299 9.65 30.56 4.50
CA GLY A 299 9.34 31.94 4.14
C GLY A 299 9.85 32.34 2.76
N GLY A 300 9.24 31.80 1.70
CA GLY A 300 9.47 32.26 0.34
C GLY A 300 8.45 31.64 -0.61
N ARG A 301 7.69 32.47 -1.33
CA ARG A 301 6.77 32.06 -2.40
C ARG A 301 7.42 30.99 -3.28
N GLU A 302 6.75 29.84 -3.44
CA GLU A 302 7.05 28.88 -4.50
C GLU A 302 6.87 29.58 -5.86
N SER A 303 7.98 30.03 -6.44
CA SER A 303 8.03 30.36 -7.85
C SER A 303 8.02 29.05 -8.63
N ALA A 304 7.01 28.90 -9.48
CA ALA A 304 6.96 27.91 -10.54
C ALA A 304 8.26 27.96 -11.35
N VAL A 305 9.13 26.96 -11.17
CA VAL A 305 10.17 26.62 -12.15
C VAL A 305 9.53 25.64 -13.12
N GLU A 306 8.67 26.20 -13.95
CA GLU A 306 8.26 25.61 -15.21
C GLU A 306 9.00 26.40 -16.31
N ARG A 307 9.67 25.67 -17.21
CA ARG A 307 10.58 26.12 -18.30
C ARG A 307 12.06 26.28 -17.92
N ALA A 308 12.76 25.17 -18.07
CA ALA A 308 14.06 25.16 -18.75
C ALA A 308 14.15 23.90 -19.62
N HIS A 309 13.50 23.92 -20.78
CA HIS A 309 13.89 23.12 -21.93
C HIS A 309 14.48 24.09 -22.95
N GLY A 310 15.73 24.47 -22.71
CA GLY A 310 16.58 24.97 -23.78
C GLY A 310 17.18 23.77 -24.48
N HIS A 311 16.82 23.56 -25.74
CA HIS A 311 17.54 22.66 -26.64
C HIS A 311 18.97 23.18 -26.84
N GLY A 312 19.87 22.79 -25.95
CA GLY A 312 21.30 22.80 -26.18
C GLY A 312 21.74 21.35 -26.32
N GLU A 313 22.05 20.92 -27.55
CA GLU A 313 22.71 19.64 -27.83
C GLU A 313 24.14 19.66 -27.26
N ALA A 314 24.26 19.55 -25.93
CA ALA A 314 25.49 19.12 -25.29
C ALA A 314 25.32 17.63 -24.99
N SER A 315 25.61 16.79 -26.00
CA SER A 315 25.78 15.35 -25.82
C SER A 315 27.02 15.14 -24.93
N SER A 316 26.85 15.21 -23.62
CA SER A 316 27.86 14.79 -22.66
C SER A 316 28.08 13.30 -22.83
N SER A 317 29.29 12.93 -23.28
CA SER A 317 29.70 11.53 -23.35
C SER A 317 29.64 10.92 -21.94
N PRO A 318 29.24 9.63 -21.79
CA PRO A 318 29.20 8.95 -20.50
C PRO A 318 30.52 9.01 -19.70
N ALA A 319 31.63 9.36 -20.35
CA ALA A 319 32.96 9.48 -19.77
C ALA A 319 33.15 10.67 -18.79
N ASP A 320 32.20 11.60 -18.69
CA ASP A 320 32.32 12.79 -17.81
C ASP A 320 31.50 12.70 -16.50
N LEU A 321 30.79 11.60 -16.25
CA LEU A 321 30.10 11.38 -14.98
C LEU A 321 31.12 11.11 -13.86
N PRO A 322 31.01 11.75 -12.70
CA PRO A 322 31.93 11.47 -11.60
C PRO A 322 31.71 10.06 -11.05
N PRO A 323 32.68 9.55 -10.29
CA PRO A 323 32.53 8.26 -9.64
C PRO A 323 31.36 8.27 -8.64
N VAL A 324 30.53 7.23 -8.74
CA VAL A 324 29.40 6.97 -7.85
C VAL A 324 29.88 6.12 -6.67
N PRO A 325 29.53 6.45 -5.42
CA PRO A 325 29.74 5.56 -4.28
C PRO A 325 29.17 4.16 -4.52
N THR A 326 29.89 3.11 -4.17
CA THR A 326 29.44 1.71 -4.36
C THR A 326 28.20 1.35 -3.55
N SER A 327 27.88 2.17 -2.55
CA SER A 327 26.69 2.15 -1.70
C SER A 327 25.46 2.77 -2.38
N TRP A 328 25.59 3.42 -3.53
CA TRP A 328 24.47 4.00 -4.26
C TRP A 328 24.10 3.10 -5.43
N LEU A 329 22.81 2.80 -5.55
CA LEU A 329 22.31 1.85 -6.53
C LEU A 329 21.53 2.58 -7.63
N PRO A 330 22.03 2.60 -8.88
CA PRO A 330 21.22 3.04 -10.01
C PRO A 330 19.97 2.17 -10.11
N PHE A 331 18.79 2.78 -10.25
CA PHE A 331 17.52 2.04 -10.35
C PHE A 331 16.59 2.52 -11.47
N ALA A 332 16.91 3.63 -12.12
CA ALA A 332 16.19 4.09 -13.29
C ALA A 332 17.12 4.90 -14.22
N VAL A 333 16.77 4.97 -15.51
CA VAL A 333 17.58 5.64 -16.53
C VAL A 333 16.72 6.51 -17.45
N SER A 334 17.25 7.67 -17.85
CA SER A 334 16.62 8.55 -18.84
C SER A 334 16.96 8.15 -20.27
N ARG A 335 16.28 8.73 -21.26
CA ARG A 335 16.58 8.48 -22.69
C ARG A 335 18.01 8.88 -23.07
N GLU A 336 18.56 9.86 -22.36
CA GLU A 336 19.90 10.41 -22.54
C GLU A 336 20.96 9.66 -21.72
N GLY A 337 20.57 8.62 -20.98
CA GLY A 337 21.47 7.82 -20.15
C GLY A 337 21.75 8.42 -18.77
N ALA A 338 21.02 9.45 -18.34
CA ALA A 338 21.12 9.94 -16.96
C ALA A 338 20.48 8.93 -16.01
N GLU A 339 21.12 8.62 -14.88
CA GLU A 339 20.58 7.66 -13.91
C GLU A 339 19.97 8.35 -12.69
N LEU A 340 18.88 7.77 -12.18
CA LEU A 340 18.45 7.98 -10.80
C LEU A 340 19.09 6.91 -9.92
N LEU A 341 19.62 7.35 -8.78
CA LEU A 341 20.29 6.47 -7.83
C LEU A 341 19.52 6.44 -6.52
N LEU A 342 19.54 5.28 -5.86
CA LEU A 342 19.00 5.09 -4.53
C LEU A 342 20.16 5.02 -3.54
N CYS A 343 20.17 5.92 -2.56
CA CYS A 343 21.18 5.93 -1.52
C CYS A 343 20.97 4.74 -0.57
N GLN A 344 21.95 3.82 -0.46
CA GLN A 344 21.93 2.73 0.52
C GLN A 344 22.89 2.97 1.70
N GLU A 345 23.48 4.16 1.80
CA GLU A 345 24.29 4.53 2.95
C GLU A 345 23.42 4.75 4.17
N GLN A 346 23.73 4.05 5.26
CA GLN A 346 23.03 4.21 6.53
C GLN A 346 23.21 5.66 7.04
N GLY A 347 22.11 6.32 7.37
CA GLY A 347 22.09 7.71 7.82
C GLY A 347 20.83 8.45 7.38
N GLU A 348 20.85 9.77 7.48
CA GLU A 348 19.69 10.63 7.17
C GLU A 348 19.24 10.58 5.70
N SER A 349 20.13 10.13 4.80
CA SER A 349 19.85 10.00 3.36
C SER A 349 19.57 8.56 2.93
N TYR A 350 19.48 7.61 3.86
CA TYR A 350 19.17 6.22 3.51
C TYR A 350 17.80 6.13 2.82
N GLY A 351 17.77 5.57 1.63
CA GLY A 351 16.56 5.45 0.80
C GLY A 351 16.29 6.65 -0.10
N ALA A 352 17.06 7.75 -0.01
CA ALA A 352 16.87 8.94 -0.83
C ALA A 352 17.14 8.69 -2.31
N VAL A 353 16.34 9.35 -3.18
CA VAL A 353 16.55 9.33 -4.63
C VAL A 353 17.45 10.50 -5.02
N LEU A 354 18.55 10.16 -5.65
CA LEU A 354 19.60 11.08 -6.08
C LEU A 354 19.61 11.19 -7.60
N ALA A 355 19.91 12.37 -8.11
CA ALA A 355 20.17 12.62 -9.53
C ALA A 355 21.42 13.47 -9.68
N TRP A 356 22.13 13.28 -10.80
CA TRP A 356 23.28 14.10 -11.15
C TRP A 356 22.84 15.52 -11.52
N ASP A 357 23.39 16.53 -10.85
CA ASP A 357 23.23 17.94 -11.19
C ASP A 357 24.46 18.40 -11.98
N GLN A 358 24.29 18.58 -13.29
CA GLN A 358 25.37 19.02 -14.19
C GLN A 358 25.93 20.40 -13.82
N VAL A 359 25.08 21.30 -13.30
CA VAL A 359 25.48 22.68 -12.96
C VAL A 359 26.30 22.69 -11.68
N ALA A 360 25.83 21.97 -10.67
CA ALA A 360 26.55 21.84 -9.40
C ALA A 360 27.77 20.92 -9.51
N ARG A 361 27.82 20.08 -10.55
CA ARG A 361 28.74 18.94 -10.68
C ARG A 361 28.72 18.09 -9.41
N ASP A 362 27.52 17.81 -8.90
CA ASP A 362 27.31 17.00 -7.70
C ASP A 362 25.99 16.21 -7.80
N TYR A 363 25.86 15.17 -6.98
CA TYR A 363 24.58 14.48 -6.82
C TYR A 363 23.71 15.21 -5.80
N ARG A 364 22.45 15.44 -6.16
CA ARG A 364 21.47 16.05 -5.27
C ARG A 364 20.30 15.11 -5.00
N THR A 365 19.77 15.20 -3.79
CA THR A 365 18.49 14.57 -3.45
C THR A 365 17.38 15.24 -4.23
N VAL A 366 16.74 14.49 -5.11
CA VAL A 366 15.57 14.93 -5.87
C VAL A 366 14.25 14.49 -5.21
N HIS A 367 14.29 13.38 -4.48
CA HIS A 367 13.18 12.92 -3.63
C HIS A 367 13.72 12.34 -2.32
N PRO A 368 13.02 12.55 -1.19
CA PRO A 368 13.46 12.05 0.11
C PRO A 368 13.51 10.53 0.17
N ASP A 369 12.67 9.84 -0.61
CA ASP A 369 12.74 8.39 -0.85
C ASP A 369 12.03 7.99 -2.14
N LEU A 370 12.07 6.69 -2.48
CA LEU A 370 11.38 6.12 -3.63
C LEU A 370 9.84 6.22 -3.53
N ALA A 371 9.25 6.21 -2.33
CA ALA A 371 7.81 6.40 -2.18
C ALA A 371 7.38 7.82 -2.57
N ALA A 372 8.15 8.84 -2.16
CA ALA A 372 7.93 10.22 -2.59
C ALA A 372 8.15 10.44 -4.10
N LEU A 373 8.97 9.61 -4.76
CA LEU A 373 9.04 9.58 -6.23
C LEU A 373 7.74 9.01 -6.83
N CYS A 374 7.26 7.88 -6.30
CA CYS A 374 6.01 7.24 -6.72
C CYS A 374 4.79 8.17 -6.49
N GLU A 375 4.71 8.90 -5.37
CA GLU A 375 3.65 9.88 -5.14
C GLU A 375 3.57 10.93 -6.26
N ARG A 376 4.73 11.35 -6.79
CA ARG A 376 4.79 12.35 -7.85
C ARG A 376 4.30 11.81 -9.19
N VAL A 377 4.35 10.50 -9.41
CA VAL A 377 3.67 9.85 -10.56
C VAL A 377 2.16 9.92 -10.39
N GLY A 378 1.67 9.87 -9.14
CA GLY A 378 0.24 9.94 -8.81
C GLY A 378 -0.40 11.33 -8.89
N ARG A 379 0.39 12.41 -8.86
CA ARG A 379 -0.09 13.80 -8.95
C ARG A 379 -0.12 14.25 -10.41
#